data_AF-W9T5E3-F1
#
_entry.id   AF-W9T5E3-F1
#
_cell.length_a   1.000
_cell.length_b   1.000
_cell.length_c   1.000
_cell.angle_alpha   90.00
_cell.angle_beta   90.00
_cell.angle_gamma   90.00
#
_symmetry.space_group_name_H-M   'P 1'
#
loop_
_entity.id
_entity.type
_entity.pdbx_description
1 polymer ?
#
loop_
_entity_poly.entity_id
_entity_poly.type
_entity_poly.pdbx_seq_one_letter_code
_entity_poly.pdbx_strand_id
1 'polypeptide(L)' 'MLLYPEGMIKLNDSASEILKRVDGARTVGGIVAELQAHFPEAEGIEEDILAFLEVAVERFWIELR' A
#
# COMPACT_ATOMS: atom_id res chain seq x y z
N MET A 1 19.32 11.32 0.14
CA MET A 1 18.24 12.08 -0.52
C MET A 1 18.12 11.53 -1.94
N LEU A 2 17.13 10.66 -2.20
CA LEU A 2 16.90 10.11 -3.54
C LEU A 2 15.61 10.72 -4.11
N LEU A 3 15.77 11.40 -5.24
CA LEU A 3 14.71 11.85 -6.13
C LEU A 3 14.52 10.76 -7.18
N TYR A 4 13.28 10.42 -7.50
CA TYR A 4 12.97 9.47 -8.56
C TYR A 4 11.98 10.09 -9.57
N PRO A 5 12.08 9.72 -10.86
CA PRO A 5 11.41 10.40 -11.98
C PRO A 5 9.89 10.19 -11.97
N GLU A 6 9.16 11.00 -12.75
CA GLU A 6 7.69 11.22 -12.88
C GLU A 6 6.75 9.99 -12.92
N GLY A 7 6.90 9.07 -11.97
CA GLY A 7 6.17 7.80 -11.91
C GLY A 7 6.65 6.83 -10.84
N MET A 8 7.76 7.12 -10.15
CA MET A 8 8.15 6.41 -8.93
C MET A 8 7.58 7.15 -7.73
N ILE A 9 6.50 6.60 -7.15
CA ILE A 9 6.10 6.96 -5.79
C ILE A 9 7.32 6.70 -4.90
N LYS A 10 7.75 7.75 -4.19
CA LYS A 10 8.71 7.62 -3.10
C LYS A 10 7.98 6.82 -2.03
N LEU A 11 8.09 5.50 -2.06
CA LEU A 11 7.53 4.65 -1.02
C LEU A 11 8.19 5.09 0.29
N ASN A 12 7.44 5.82 1.10
CA ASN A 12 7.78 6.05 2.49
C ASN A 12 7.81 4.69 3.20
N ASP A 13 8.42 4.63 4.39
CA ASP A 13 8.53 3.38 5.14
C ASP A 13 7.15 2.70 5.30
N SER A 14 6.08 3.51 5.44
CA SER A 14 4.69 3.06 5.45
C SER A 14 4.26 2.32 4.19
N ALA A 15 4.50 2.85 2.98
CA ALA A 15 4.08 2.20 1.73
C ALA A 15 4.84 0.89 1.48
N SER A 16 6.11 0.81 1.89
CA SER A 16 6.88 -0.45 1.80
C SER A 16 6.30 -1.53 2.72
N GLU A 17 5.76 -1.15 3.88
CA GLU A 17 5.06 -2.05 4.78
C GLU A 17 3.73 -2.56 4.20
N ILE A 18 3.04 -1.76 3.37
CA ILE A 18 1.85 -2.20 2.63
C ILE A 18 2.23 -3.30 1.63
N LEU A 19 3.23 -3.06 0.77
CA LEU A 19 3.65 -4.05 -0.24
C LEU A 19 4.15 -5.37 0.36
N LYS A 20 4.81 -5.33 1.53
CA LYS A 20 5.22 -6.57 2.23
C LYS A 20 4.05 -7.46 2.65
N ARG A 21 2.86 -6.88 2.83
CA ARG A 21 1.63 -7.60 3.23
C ARG A 21 0.82 -8.07 2.03
N VAL A 22 1.08 -7.53 0.83
CA VAL A 22 0.53 -7.99 -0.44
C VAL A 22 1.32 -9.23 -0.89
N ASP A 23 1.05 -10.37 -0.26
CA ASP A 23 1.69 -11.67 -0.53
C ASP A 23 0.86 -12.59 -1.44
N GLY A 24 -0.28 -12.11 -1.94
CA GLY A 24 -1.21 -12.88 -2.76
C GLY A 24 -2.05 -13.90 -1.99
N ALA A 25 -1.90 -13.98 -0.66
CA ALA A 25 -2.72 -14.84 0.20
C ALA A 25 -3.81 -14.06 0.95
N ARG A 26 -3.58 -12.77 1.23
CA ARG A 26 -4.53 -11.91 1.93
C ARG A 26 -5.44 -11.16 0.98
N THR A 27 -6.71 -10.98 1.39
CA THR A 27 -7.64 -10.08 0.72
C THR A 27 -7.29 -8.62 1.02
N VAL A 28 -7.74 -7.70 0.17
CA VAL A 28 -7.58 -6.25 0.38
C VAL A 28 -8.07 -5.83 1.76
N GLY A 29 -9.26 -6.29 2.18
CA GLY A 29 -9.81 -5.99 3.50
C GLY A 29 -8.95 -6.51 4.66
N GLY A 30 -8.28 -7.65 4.49
CA GLY A 30 -7.34 -8.17 5.49
C GLY A 30 -6.07 -7.32 5.62
N ILE A 31 -5.55 -6.84 4.48
CA ILE A 31 -4.38 -5.95 4.44
C ILE A 31 -4.72 -4.60 5.11
N VAL A 32 -5.88 -4.03 4.80
CA VAL A 32 -6.37 -2.79 5.43
C VAL A 32 -6.49 -2.96 6.95
N ALA A 33 -7.14 -4.03 7.41
CA ALA A 33 -7.33 -4.28 8.84
C ALA A 33 -6.01 -4.46 9.60
N GLU A 34 -5.04 -5.19 9.03
CA GLU A 34 -3.71 -5.31 9.64
C GLU A 34 -2.99 -3.96 9.72
N LEU A 35 -3.03 -3.16 8.65
CA LEU A 35 -2.36 -1.86 8.62
C LEU A 35 -3.03 -0.83 9.54
N GLN A 36 -4.36 -0.80 9.62
CA GLN A 36 -5.09 0.01 10.60
C GLN A 36 -4.71 -0.39 12.04
N ALA A 37 -4.56 -1.68 12.31
CA ALA A 37 -4.14 -2.17 13.63
C ALA A 37 -2.67 -1.81 13.95
N HIS A 38 -1.80 -1.78 12.94
CA HIS A 38 -0.40 -1.40 13.07
C HIS A 38 -0.19 0.12 13.19
N PHE A 39 -1.08 0.93 12.63
CA PHE A 39 -1.02 2.39 12.62
C PHE A 39 -2.34 3.00 13.15
N PRO A 40 -2.69 2.78 14.42
CA PRO A 40 -3.96 3.24 14.99
C PRO A 40 -4.06 4.78 15.07
N GLU A 41 -2.93 5.49 15.08
CA GLU A 41 -2.90 6.96 15.02
C GLU A 41 -3.11 7.55 13.61
N ALA A 42 -3.11 6.72 12.56
CA ALA A 42 -3.26 7.17 11.18
C ALA A 42 -4.74 7.18 10.80
N GLU A 43 -5.41 8.29 11.11
CA GLU A 43 -6.80 8.53 10.70
C GLU A 43 -6.91 8.60 9.17
N GLY A 44 -7.86 7.87 8.57
CA GLY A 44 -8.05 7.82 7.12
C GLY A 44 -7.08 6.91 6.36
N ILE A 45 -6.20 6.16 7.05
CA ILE A 45 -5.22 5.26 6.40
C ILE A 45 -5.85 4.23 5.45
N GLU A 46 -7.11 3.86 5.66
CA GLU A 46 -7.85 2.97 4.76
C GLU A 46 -7.98 3.55 3.35
N GLU A 47 -8.37 4.81 3.20
CA GLU A 47 -8.49 5.46 1.88
C GLU A 47 -7.13 5.54 1.20
N ASP A 48 -6.08 5.87 1.96
CA ASP A 48 -4.71 5.91 1.45
C ASP A 48 -4.23 4.52 0.98
N ILE A 49 -4.54 3.46 1.71
CA ILE A 49 -4.20 2.08 1.33
C ILE A 49 -4.96 1.68 0.06
N LEU A 50 -6.25 1.98 -0.03
CA LEU A 50 -7.06 1.66 -1.21
C LEU A 50 -6.55 2.39 -2.45
N ALA A 51 -6.30 3.70 -2.34
CA ALA A 51 -5.73 4.49 -3.43
C ALA A 51 -4.34 3.98 -3.85
N PHE A 52 -3.52 3.56 -2.89
CA PHE A 52 -2.22 2.97 -3.18
C PHE A 52 -2.35 1.63 -3.93
N LEU A 53 -3.25 0.76 -3.49
CA LEU A 53 -3.50 -0.54 -4.13
C LEU A 53 -4.03 -0.36 -5.55
N GLU A 54 -4.91 0.61 -5.78
CA GLU A 54 -5.42 0.95 -7.11
C GLU A 54 -4.27 1.35 -8.05
N VAL A 55 -3.41 2.28 -7.63
CA VAL A 55 -2.22 2.67 -8.40
C VAL A 55 -1.27 1.49 -8.60
N ALA A 56 -1.07 0.64 -7.59
CA ALA A 56 -0.20 -0.52 -7.68
C ALA A 56 -0.70 -1.54 -8.71
N VAL A 57 -2.02 -1.72 -8.83
CA VAL A 57 -2.63 -2.56 -9.87
C VAL A 57 -2.52 -1.90 -11.24
N GLU A 58 -2.84 -0.61 -11.37
CA GLU A 58 -2.71 0.13 -12.63
C GLU A 58 -1.27 0.12 -13.18
N ARG A 59 -0.28 0.14 -12.30
CA ARG A 59 1.15 0.11 -12.63
C ARG A 59 1.68 -1.32 -12.79
N PHE A 60 0.84 -2.35 -12.66
CA PHE A 60 1.21 -3.77 -12.72
C PHE A 60 2.29 -4.16 -11.69
N TRP A 61 2.33 -3.49 -10.53
CA TRP A 61 3.22 -3.84 -9.42
C TRP A 61 2.72 -5.06 -8.64
N ILE A 62 1.40 -5.20 -8.56
CA ILE A 62 0.71 -6.31 -7.89
C ILE A 62 -0.43 -6.80 -8.78
N GLU A 63 -0.79 -8.08 -8.62
CA GLU A 63 -1.93 -8.68 -9.30
C GLU A 63 -2.93 -9.11 -8.21
N LEU A 64 -4.10 -8.48 -8.17
CA LEU A 64 -5.22 -8.94 -7.35
C LEU A 64 -5.92 -10.06 -8.11
N ARG A 65 -5.84 -11.29 -7.61
CA ARG A 65 -6.57 -12.45 -8.13
C ARG A 65 -7.83 -12.76 -7.33
#